data_AF-A0ABD1GGI4-F1
#
_entry.id   AF-A0ABD1GGI4-F1
#
_cell.length_a   1.000
_cell.length_b   1.000
_cell.length_c   1.000
_cell.angle_alpha   90.00
_cell.angle_beta   90.00
_cell.angle_gamma   90.00
#
_symmetry.space_group_name_H-M   'P 1'
#
loop_
_entity.id
_entity.type
_entity.pdbx_description
1 polymer ?
#
loop_
_entity_poly.entity_id
_entity_poly.type
_entity_poly.pdbx_seq_one_letter_code
_entity_poly.pdbx_strand_id
1 'polypeptide(L)'
;MIKSVEIINNAFRGTSYITDNPISPHPSPIHQPPLCISSPFSSPASHQHNLSIHTHKYTHKYVYPYIIPNISASVNRTIAGFSSREAFLRVEEMSKDGNGSVDTMRSPYEEAMEALSSLITKRSRADNNNNGDRFDILFDYIKMLELEEPIKQMKVVHVAGTKGKGSTCTFAESILRNCGFQTGLFTSPHLIDVRERFRLNGSDICEEKFLEYFWWCWDRLKERTSNEVPMPTYFRFLALLAFKIFAAEQVDVVILEVGLGGKFDATNVVESPVVCGIASLGYDHMEILGNTLGQIAGEKAGILKSGVPAFTVPQPEEAMTVLVQKASELGVNLQVADPLDPSLLSDVHLGLEGEHQYLNAGLAVALCSTWLQREGHVGINYLNQNTSLPEEFIRGLATASLQGRAQIVPDHLIESESPGDLVFYLDGAHSPESMDVCAKWFCLATKEDHNPSYNQSYNIAKGSHESGNSAPLVKNPTQILLFNCMSVRDPQLLLPRLMNACTSHGVHFKKALFVPNTSVYYKVGTALPTADAQVDLSWQITLQRLWESLIVGEKGRDPKSTELTCEAGNNDAEKGCHNSESSTVFTSLPQAINWLRNSVRKNQSVRFQVLVTGSLHLVGDALRLIKK
;
A
#
# COMPACT_ATOMS: atom_id res chain seq x y z
N MET A 1 -10.96 -0.49 -43.82
CA MET A 1 -11.75 -0.67 -45.06
C MET A 1 -12.50 -1.98 -44.87
N ILE A 2 -13.83 -2.07 -44.77
CA ILE A 2 -14.93 -1.33 -45.40
C ILE A 2 -16.09 -1.27 -44.39
N LYS A 3 -16.61 -0.06 -44.16
CA LYS A 3 -17.97 0.19 -43.63
C LYS A 3 -18.96 0.02 -44.78
N SER A 4 -20.19 -0.40 -44.49
CA SER A 4 -21.50 0.12 -44.97
C SER A 4 -22.57 -0.91 -44.56
N VAL A 5 -23.51 -0.64 -43.65
CA VAL A 5 -24.63 0.34 -43.62
C VAL A 5 -25.80 -0.05 -44.55
N GLU A 6 -26.96 -0.19 -43.90
CA GLU A 6 -28.35 0.09 -44.33
C GLU A 6 -29.34 -1.02 -44.78
N ILE A 7 -30.63 -0.70 -44.48
CA ILE A 7 -31.93 -1.27 -44.90
C ILE A 7 -32.42 -2.41 -43.94
N ILE A 8 -33.52 -2.30 -43.15
CA ILE A 8 -34.94 -2.09 -43.51
C ILE A 8 -35.78 -1.42 -42.40
N ASN A 9 -36.73 -0.61 -42.88
CA ASN A 9 -37.78 0.19 -42.26
C ASN A 9 -38.87 -0.54 -41.44
N ASN A 10 -39.27 0.15 -40.35
CA ASN A 10 -40.63 0.56 -39.95
C ASN A 10 -41.87 -0.29 -40.28
N ALA A 11 -42.69 -0.58 -39.25
CA ALA A 11 -44.07 -0.07 -39.16
C ALA A 11 -44.75 -0.42 -37.82
N PHE A 12 -44.99 0.58 -36.97
CA PHE A 12 -46.34 0.82 -36.44
C PHE A 12 -46.54 2.34 -36.30
N ARG A 13 -47.39 2.86 -37.19
CA ARG A 13 -48.05 4.18 -37.14
C ARG A 13 -48.85 4.24 -35.83
N GLY A 14 -48.92 5.35 -35.11
CA GLY A 14 -49.32 6.71 -35.51
C GLY A 14 -50.50 7.07 -34.60
N THR A 15 -50.55 8.20 -33.90
CA THR A 15 -50.85 9.55 -34.39
C THR A 15 -50.94 10.43 -33.12
N SER A 16 -50.15 11.49 -32.91
CA SER A 16 -50.20 12.86 -33.46
C SER A 16 -51.37 13.69 -32.86
N TYR A 17 -51.26 14.94 -32.34
CA TYR A 17 -50.51 16.10 -32.87
C TYR A 17 -50.65 17.39 -31.99
N ILE A 18 -49.57 18.21 -31.92
CA ILE A 18 -49.41 19.72 -32.01
C ILE A 18 -50.01 20.60 -30.87
N THR A 19 -49.31 21.54 -30.18
CA THR A 19 -48.55 22.77 -30.55
C THR A 19 -47.70 23.24 -29.35
N ASP A 20 -46.39 23.43 -29.47
CA ASP A 20 -45.60 24.64 -29.81
C ASP A 20 -45.46 25.75 -28.71
N ASN A 21 -44.29 25.71 -28.03
CA ASN A 21 -43.31 26.75 -27.59
C ASN A 21 -43.57 28.27 -27.83
N PRO A 22 -42.74 29.23 -27.30
CA PRO A 22 -41.78 29.25 -26.16
C PRO A 22 -41.80 30.59 -25.34
N ILE A 23 -40.78 30.83 -24.48
CA ILE A 23 -40.13 32.11 -24.08
C ILE A 23 -40.16 32.45 -22.56
N SER A 24 -38.96 32.51 -21.97
CA SER A 24 -38.58 33.18 -20.70
C SER A 24 -38.28 34.68 -20.94
N PRO A 25 -38.32 35.63 -19.96
CA PRO A 25 -37.30 35.71 -18.88
C PRO A 25 -37.75 36.35 -17.51
N HIS A 26 -36.87 36.19 -16.51
CA HIS A 26 -36.75 36.75 -15.13
C HIS A 26 -36.97 38.29 -14.93
N PRO A 27 -36.82 38.92 -13.71
CA PRO A 27 -36.93 38.51 -12.28
C PRO A 27 -37.64 39.54 -11.33
N SER A 28 -37.62 39.30 -10.00
CA SER A 28 -37.60 40.24 -8.82
C SER A 28 -38.87 40.29 -7.90
N PRO A 29 -38.83 40.92 -6.69
CA PRO A 29 -38.52 40.29 -5.38
C PRO A 29 -39.55 40.61 -4.24
N ILE A 30 -39.17 40.36 -2.97
CA ILE A 30 -39.65 40.95 -1.68
C ILE A 30 -40.43 39.98 -0.75
N HIS A 31 -39.84 39.65 0.43
CA HIS A 31 -40.39 39.97 1.77
C HIS A 31 -39.55 39.39 2.95
N GLN A 32 -38.99 40.29 3.77
CA GLN A 32 -38.91 40.21 5.25
C GLN A 32 -40.01 41.17 5.82
N PRO A 33 -40.24 41.43 7.15
CA PRO A 33 -39.56 41.09 8.43
C PRO A 33 -40.62 40.63 9.53
N PRO A 34 -40.52 40.75 10.90
CA PRO A 34 -39.63 41.56 11.74
C PRO A 34 -39.03 41.02 13.07
N LEU A 35 -38.12 41.87 13.58
CA LEU A 35 -37.45 41.96 14.88
C LEU A 35 -38.38 42.19 16.07
N CYS A 36 -37.93 41.80 17.27
CA CYS A 36 -38.34 42.38 18.55
C CYS A 36 -37.12 42.68 19.45
N ILE A 37 -37.20 43.82 20.14
CA ILE A 37 -36.21 44.48 21.02
C ILE A 37 -36.63 44.26 22.48
N SER A 38 -35.68 44.04 23.42
CA SER A 38 -35.52 44.75 24.72
C SER A 38 -34.65 44.02 25.76
N SER A 39 -33.78 44.80 26.42
CA SER A 39 -33.00 44.53 27.64
C SER A 39 -33.67 45.21 28.88
N PRO A 40 -33.10 45.36 30.11
CA PRO A 40 -31.94 44.76 30.83
C PRO A 40 -32.30 44.32 32.31
N PHE A 41 -31.28 44.20 33.21
CA PHE A 41 -31.24 44.00 34.70
C PHE A 41 -30.68 42.61 35.11
N SER A 42 -29.78 42.40 36.08
CA SER A 42 -28.97 43.20 37.01
C SER A 42 -28.00 42.24 37.73
N SER A 43 -26.83 42.72 38.16
CA SER A 43 -25.95 42.02 39.10
C SER A 43 -26.54 41.96 40.52
N PRO A 44 -25.92 41.21 41.44
CA PRO A 44 -25.12 41.94 42.43
C PRO A 44 -23.74 41.31 42.73
N ALA A 45 -22.87 42.18 43.21
CA ALA A 45 -21.50 41.94 43.65
C ALA A 45 -21.41 41.77 45.18
N SER A 46 -20.15 41.59 45.65
CA SER A 46 -19.58 41.69 47.01
C SER A 46 -19.45 40.34 47.76
N HIS A 47 -18.35 39.98 48.43
CA HIS A 47 -17.22 40.69 49.06
C HIS A 47 -15.86 40.05 48.71
N GLN A 48 -14.77 40.79 48.40
CA GLN A 48 -13.84 41.53 49.27
C GLN A 48 -13.10 40.74 50.37
N HIS A 49 -11.82 40.45 50.13
CA HIS A 49 -10.62 40.76 50.97
C HIS A 49 -9.40 40.05 50.35
N ASN A 50 -8.40 40.71 49.77
CA ASN A 50 -7.35 41.62 50.27
C ASN A 50 -5.97 40.91 50.43
N LEU A 51 -4.99 41.50 49.73
CA LEU A 51 -3.53 41.55 49.94
C LEU A 51 -2.74 40.24 49.88
N SER A 52 -1.89 40.06 48.86
CA SER A 52 -0.51 40.57 48.75
C SER A 52 0.49 39.77 49.60
N ILE A 53 1.53 39.21 48.97
CA ILE A 53 2.96 39.39 49.32
C ILE A 53 3.85 38.52 48.41
N HIS A 54 4.90 39.19 47.91
CA HIS A 54 6.22 38.76 47.43
C HIS A 54 6.58 37.30 47.08
N THR A 55 7.01 37.17 45.82
CA THR A 55 8.27 36.58 45.33
C THR A 55 9.23 36.01 46.38
N HIS A 56 9.59 34.72 46.23
CA HIS A 56 10.95 34.20 46.53
C HIS A 56 11.28 33.01 45.61
N LYS A 57 12.44 33.11 44.95
CA LYS A 57 13.14 32.03 44.23
C LYS A 57 13.85 31.14 45.27
N TYR A 58 13.79 29.81 45.11
CA TYR A 58 14.86 28.92 45.56
C TYR A 58 15.01 27.70 44.64
N THR A 59 16.26 27.48 44.25
CA THR A 59 16.86 26.32 43.57
C THR A 59 17.16 25.19 44.57
N HIS A 60 17.12 23.92 44.12
CA HIS A 60 18.00 22.76 44.44
C HIS A 60 17.23 21.46 44.05
N LYS A 61 17.67 20.62 43.09
CA LYS A 61 18.69 19.53 43.10
C LYS A 61 18.43 18.38 44.12
N TYR A 62 18.82 17.16 43.70
CA TYR A 62 18.78 15.80 44.32
C TYR A 62 17.58 14.93 43.87
N VAL A 63 17.68 13.82 43.10
CA VAL A 63 18.54 12.59 43.05
C VAL A 63 18.13 11.52 44.09
N TYR A 64 17.32 10.54 43.62
CA TYR A 64 17.07 9.13 44.04
C TYR A 64 16.73 8.81 45.52
N PRO A 65 16.31 7.58 45.92
CA PRO A 65 15.65 6.44 45.23
C PRO A 65 14.44 5.86 46.03
N TYR A 66 13.90 4.73 45.54
CA TYR A 66 13.44 3.55 46.32
C TYR A 66 11.95 3.29 46.66
N ILE A 67 11.61 2.02 46.38
CA ILE A 67 10.75 1.07 47.11
C ILE A 67 9.26 1.03 46.75
N ILE A 68 8.96 0.02 45.93
CA ILE A 68 7.66 -0.64 45.77
C ILE A 68 7.40 -1.48 47.03
N PRO A 69 6.26 -1.32 47.72
CA PRO A 69 5.76 -2.34 48.64
C PRO A 69 4.81 -3.29 47.92
N ASN A 70 5.12 -4.58 48.02
CA ASN A 70 4.19 -5.69 47.79
C ASN A 70 3.02 -5.62 48.78
N ILE A 71 1.78 -5.63 48.28
CA ILE A 71 0.63 -6.18 48.99
C ILE A 71 -0.16 -7.06 48.02
N SER A 72 -0.28 -8.32 48.40
CA SER A 72 -1.06 -9.36 47.73
C SER A 72 -2.42 -9.52 48.42
N ALA A 73 -3.41 -9.94 47.62
CA ALA A 73 -4.73 -10.53 47.88
C ALA A 73 -5.89 -9.63 47.42
N SER A 74 -6.88 -10.08 46.65
CA SER A 74 -7.20 -11.37 46.03
C SER A 74 -8.48 -11.19 45.18
N VAL A 75 -8.69 -12.11 44.22
CA VAL A 75 -9.96 -12.43 43.52
C VAL A 75 -10.30 -11.66 42.23
N ASN A 76 -9.78 -12.14 41.09
CA ASN A 76 -10.59 -12.92 40.13
C ASN A 76 -9.69 -13.58 39.08
N ARG A 77 -9.37 -14.88 39.30
CA ARG A 77 -8.93 -15.82 38.27
C ARG A 77 -10.18 -16.31 37.55
N THR A 78 -10.22 -16.24 36.22
CA THR A 78 -10.52 -17.34 35.30
C THR A 78 -10.19 -16.83 33.89
N ILE A 79 -9.66 -17.67 33.01
CA ILE A 79 -9.17 -17.40 31.63
C ILE A 79 -7.73 -16.85 31.55
N ALA A 80 -6.77 -17.61 32.10
CA ALA A 80 -5.37 -17.58 31.65
C ALA A 80 -4.70 -18.85 32.17
N GLY A 81 -4.78 -19.94 31.42
CA GLY A 81 -4.18 -21.17 31.92
C GLY A 81 -4.44 -22.43 31.11
N PHE A 82 -4.47 -22.38 29.78
CA PHE A 82 -4.34 -23.56 28.91
C PHE A 82 -3.91 -23.10 27.52
N SER A 83 -2.59 -22.91 27.30
CA SER A 83 -2.00 -22.95 25.94
C SER A 83 -0.46 -22.93 25.94
N SER A 84 0.19 -22.41 26.98
CA SER A 84 1.64 -22.18 26.93
C SER A 84 2.48 -23.45 27.10
N ARG A 85 1.91 -24.55 27.60
CA ARG A 85 2.65 -25.79 27.90
C ARG A 85 2.72 -26.76 26.72
N GLU A 86 1.72 -26.78 25.85
CA GLU A 86 1.72 -27.65 24.65
C GLU A 86 2.53 -27.04 23.50
N ALA A 87 2.55 -25.71 23.36
CA ALA A 87 3.40 -25.03 22.37
C ALA A 87 4.90 -25.16 22.70
N PHE A 88 5.26 -25.14 23.99
CA PHE A 88 6.66 -25.33 24.43
C PHE A 88 7.15 -26.77 24.26
N LEU A 89 6.25 -27.76 24.37
CA LEU A 89 6.60 -29.19 24.20
C LEU A 89 6.98 -29.52 22.75
N ARG A 90 6.37 -28.88 21.74
CA ARG A 90 6.78 -29.06 20.33
C ARG A 90 8.19 -28.56 20.05
N VAL A 91 8.63 -27.48 20.69
CA VAL A 91 9.98 -26.93 20.49
C VAL A 91 11.06 -27.79 21.15
N GLU A 92 10.75 -28.45 22.28
CA GLU A 92 11.70 -29.35 22.96
C GLU A 92 11.72 -30.78 22.39
N GLU A 93 10.60 -31.35 21.96
CA GLU A 93 10.54 -32.73 21.42
C GLU A 93 11.32 -32.90 20.10
N MET A 94 11.49 -31.83 19.31
CA MET A 94 12.27 -31.86 18.05
C MET A 94 13.80 -31.97 18.27
N SER A 95 14.28 -31.85 19.51
CA SER A 95 15.72 -31.90 19.83
C SER A 95 16.22 -33.27 20.33
N LYS A 96 15.35 -34.28 20.38
CA LYS A 96 15.67 -35.61 20.91
C LYS A 96 15.15 -36.75 20.03
N ASP A 97 15.64 -36.86 18.80
CA ASP A 97 15.68 -38.15 18.13
C ASP A 97 16.87 -38.22 17.18
N GLY A 98 17.97 -38.77 17.69
CA GLY A 98 19.14 -39.13 16.90
C GLY A 98 19.06 -40.58 16.48
N ASN A 99 18.57 -40.87 15.26
CA ASN A 99 19.19 -41.81 14.32
C ASN A 99 18.43 -41.89 12.98
N GLY A 100 19.14 -41.68 11.86
CA GLY A 100 18.81 -42.26 10.56
C GLY A 100 18.11 -41.35 9.54
N SER A 101 18.84 -41.07 8.45
CA SER A 101 18.51 -40.25 7.26
C SER A 101 18.61 -38.73 7.46
N VAL A 102 19.48 -38.10 6.68
CA VAL A 102 19.61 -36.64 6.58
C VAL A 102 18.44 -36.15 5.74
N ASP A 103 17.24 -36.18 6.31
CA ASP A 103 16.14 -35.35 5.84
C ASP A 103 16.44 -33.96 6.40
N THR A 104 16.63 -32.97 5.53
CA THR A 104 16.86 -31.59 5.94
C THR A 104 15.66 -31.14 6.78
N MET A 105 15.81 -31.12 8.12
CA MET A 105 14.80 -30.59 9.03
C MET A 105 14.43 -29.18 8.57
N ARG A 106 13.20 -29.03 8.07
CA ARG A 106 12.66 -27.74 7.65
C ARG A 106 12.48 -26.87 8.88
N SER A 107 12.71 -25.56 8.72
CA SER A 107 12.42 -24.64 9.81
C SER A 107 10.91 -24.57 10.09
N PRO A 108 10.48 -24.33 11.34
CA PRO A 108 9.06 -24.13 11.66
C PRO A 108 8.39 -23.04 10.80
N TYR A 109 9.17 -22.03 10.39
CA TYR A 109 8.73 -20.99 9.48
C TYR A 109 8.43 -21.50 8.07
N GLU A 110 9.32 -22.32 7.51
CA GLU A 110 9.11 -22.93 6.20
C GLU A 110 7.88 -23.86 6.19
N GLU A 111 7.65 -24.61 7.27
CA GLU A 111 6.45 -25.43 7.43
C GLU A 111 5.16 -24.59 7.41
N ALA A 112 5.14 -23.47 8.13
CA ALA A 112 4.03 -22.53 8.12
C ALA A 112 3.81 -21.92 6.73
N MET A 113 4.88 -21.60 5.99
CA MET A 113 4.78 -21.09 4.62
C MET A 113 4.26 -22.13 3.64
N GLU A 114 4.63 -23.41 3.79
CA GLU A 114 4.06 -24.51 2.99
C GLU A 114 2.58 -24.72 3.29
N ALA A 115 2.19 -24.71 4.57
CA ALA A 115 0.81 -24.78 5.01
C ALA A 115 -0.02 -23.62 4.42
N LEU A 116 0.47 -22.38 4.50
CA LEU A 116 -0.16 -21.22 3.86
C LEU A 116 -0.27 -21.37 2.35
N SER A 117 0.78 -21.85 1.69
CA SER A 117 0.78 -22.05 0.23
C SER A 117 -0.27 -23.05 -0.20
N SER A 118 -0.56 -24.08 0.63
CA SER A 118 -1.63 -25.06 0.36
C SER A 118 -3.04 -24.45 0.32
N LEU A 119 -3.24 -23.29 0.97
CA LEU A 119 -4.51 -22.55 0.96
C LEU A 119 -4.69 -21.69 -0.29
N ILE A 120 -3.65 -21.55 -1.13
CA ILE A 120 -3.74 -20.85 -2.40
C ILE A 120 -4.47 -21.77 -3.38
N THR A 121 -5.77 -21.54 -3.54
CA THR A 121 -6.54 -22.27 -4.54
C THR A 121 -6.03 -21.91 -5.93
N LYS A 122 -5.71 -22.93 -6.75
CA LYS A 122 -5.47 -22.77 -8.19
C LYS A 122 -6.78 -22.44 -8.92
N ARG A 123 -7.51 -21.41 -8.47
CA ARG A 123 -8.63 -20.88 -9.22
C ARG A 123 -8.06 -19.97 -10.31
N SER A 124 -8.36 -20.31 -11.55
CA SER A 124 -8.26 -19.34 -12.64
C SER A 124 -9.10 -18.12 -12.22
N ARG A 125 -8.63 -16.90 -12.51
CA ARG A 125 -9.39 -15.66 -12.27
C ARG A 125 -10.73 -15.60 -13.04
N ALA A 126 -11.06 -16.66 -13.79
CA ALA A 126 -12.25 -16.84 -14.61
C ALA A 126 -13.35 -17.75 -14.00
N ASP A 127 -13.24 -18.21 -12.75
CA ASP A 127 -14.33 -18.97 -12.11
C ASP A 127 -15.48 -18.02 -11.70
N ASN A 128 -16.35 -17.71 -12.67
CA ASN A 128 -17.45 -16.75 -12.64
C ASN A 128 -18.68 -17.17 -11.79
N ASN A 129 -18.56 -18.09 -10.83
CA ASN A 129 -19.71 -18.49 -10.00
C ASN A 129 -19.37 -18.46 -8.50
N ASN A 130 -20.22 -17.75 -7.74
CA ASN A 130 -20.42 -17.82 -6.28
C ASN A 130 -19.46 -17.04 -5.34
N ASN A 131 -19.12 -15.78 -5.67
CA ASN A 131 -18.38 -14.94 -4.71
C ASN A 131 -19.22 -14.51 -3.48
N GLY A 132 -20.55 -14.40 -3.61
CA GLY A 132 -21.46 -14.04 -2.51
C GLY A 132 -21.85 -15.23 -1.60
N ASP A 133 -22.10 -16.41 -2.17
CA ASP A 133 -22.68 -17.57 -1.46
C ASP A 133 -21.82 -18.15 -0.33
N ARG A 134 -20.56 -17.71 -0.17
CA ARG A 134 -19.70 -18.15 0.93
C ARG A 134 -19.07 -16.99 1.69
N PHE A 135 -19.63 -15.79 1.68
CA PHE A 135 -19.17 -14.78 2.65
C PHE A 135 -19.50 -15.22 4.07
N ASP A 136 -20.71 -15.76 4.27
CA ASP A 136 -21.23 -16.14 5.59
C ASP A 136 -20.39 -17.19 6.33
N ILE A 137 -19.67 -18.04 5.59
CA ILE A 137 -18.74 -19.03 6.16
C ILE A 137 -17.62 -18.40 7.00
N LEU A 138 -17.33 -17.10 6.79
CA LEU A 138 -16.38 -16.37 7.63
C LEU A 138 -16.85 -16.32 9.08
N PHE A 139 -18.15 -16.22 9.33
CA PHE A 139 -18.70 -16.24 10.68
C PHE A 139 -18.56 -17.61 11.34
N ASP A 140 -18.64 -18.70 10.56
CA ASP A 140 -18.32 -20.04 11.06
C ASP A 140 -16.84 -20.14 11.47
N TYR A 141 -15.92 -19.61 10.67
CA TYR A 141 -14.50 -19.59 11.04
C TYR A 141 -14.23 -18.73 12.27
N ILE A 142 -14.85 -17.56 12.37
CA ILE A 142 -14.73 -16.68 13.55
C ILE A 142 -15.19 -17.43 14.79
N LYS A 143 -16.32 -18.15 14.71
CA LYS A 143 -16.83 -19.00 15.80
C LYS A 143 -15.92 -20.18 16.13
N MET A 144 -15.39 -20.85 15.11
CA MET A 144 -14.39 -21.90 15.30
C MET A 144 -13.11 -21.39 15.98
N LEU A 145 -12.80 -20.12 15.84
CA LEU A 145 -11.67 -19.48 16.48
C LEU A 145 -12.06 -18.71 17.75
N GLU A 146 -13.33 -18.70 18.17
CA GLU A 146 -13.78 -17.97 19.36
C GLU A 146 -13.39 -16.47 19.30
N LEU A 147 -13.48 -15.87 18.10
CA LEU A 147 -13.08 -14.49 17.81
C LEU A 147 -14.26 -13.51 17.72
N GLU A 148 -15.51 -13.95 17.97
CA GLU A 148 -16.69 -13.08 17.86
C GLU A 148 -16.60 -11.85 18.78
N GLU A 149 -16.35 -12.07 20.07
CA GLU A 149 -16.25 -11.00 21.06
C GLU A 149 -14.96 -10.16 20.88
N PRO A 150 -13.78 -10.77 20.66
CA PRO A 150 -12.58 -10.00 20.31
C PRO A 150 -12.78 -9.04 19.13
N ILE A 151 -13.38 -9.49 18.02
CA ILE A 151 -13.60 -8.64 16.84
C ILE A 151 -14.57 -7.50 17.15
N LYS A 152 -15.66 -7.76 17.89
CA LYS A 152 -16.63 -6.71 18.29
C LYS A 152 -16.00 -5.62 19.16
N GLN A 153 -14.99 -5.94 19.95
CA GLN A 153 -14.32 -4.99 20.84
C GLN A 153 -13.25 -4.16 20.14
N MET A 154 -12.79 -4.56 18.95
CA MET A 154 -11.75 -3.86 18.22
C MET A 154 -12.19 -2.47 17.74
N LYS A 155 -11.30 -1.49 17.90
CA LYS A 155 -11.50 -0.13 17.41
C LYS A 155 -10.91 0.01 16.01
N VAL A 156 -11.73 -0.26 15.00
CA VAL A 156 -11.24 -0.43 13.62
C VAL A 156 -11.30 0.87 12.79
N VAL A 157 -10.22 1.19 12.10
CA VAL A 157 -10.18 2.07 10.91
C VAL A 157 -10.18 1.15 9.68
N HIS A 158 -11.23 1.19 8.85
CA HIS A 158 -11.39 0.26 7.72
C HIS A 158 -11.27 0.96 6.38
N VAL A 159 -10.32 0.55 5.54
CA VAL A 159 -9.98 1.26 4.30
C VAL A 159 -10.11 0.38 3.06
N ALA A 160 -11.00 0.75 2.15
CA ALA A 160 -11.11 0.20 0.80
C ALA A 160 -10.58 1.18 -0.26
N GLY A 161 -10.51 0.75 -1.52
CA GLY A 161 -9.98 1.55 -2.63
C GLY A 161 -9.31 0.72 -3.72
N THR A 162 -9.01 1.32 -4.87
CA THR A 162 -8.21 0.69 -5.93
C THR A 162 -6.73 0.95 -5.68
N LYS A 163 -6.34 2.21 -5.56
CA LYS A 163 -4.97 2.65 -5.25
C LYS A 163 -4.95 3.46 -3.95
N GLY A 164 -3.78 3.57 -3.32
CA GLY A 164 -3.61 4.40 -2.11
C GLY A 164 -4.06 3.77 -0.79
N LYS A 165 -4.71 2.59 -0.78
CA LYS A 165 -5.12 1.87 0.45
C LYS A 165 -3.97 1.66 1.42
N GLY A 166 -2.96 0.85 1.04
CA GLY A 166 -1.79 0.60 1.88
C GLY A 166 -1.07 1.86 2.36
N SER A 167 -0.94 2.89 1.52
CA SER A 167 -0.36 4.18 1.93
C SER A 167 -1.23 4.89 2.97
N THR A 168 -2.54 4.98 2.75
CA THR A 168 -3.50 5.58 3.69
C THR A 168 -3.45 4.85 5.02
N CYS A 169 -3.48 3.52 5.01
CA CYS A 169 -3.38 2.71 6.22
C CYS A 169 -2.04 2.90 6.95
N THR A 170 -0.93 3.02 6.21
CA THR A 170 0.40 3.26 6.78
C THR A 170 0.50 4.64 7.42
N PHE A 171 -0.04 5.68 6.77
CA PHE A 171 -0.12 7.02 7.37
C PHE A 171 -1.01 6.99 8.62
N ALA A 172 -2.18 6.35 8.56
CA ALA A 172 -3.11 6.30 9.67
C ALA A 172 -2.52 5.56 10.88
N GLU A 173 -1.86 4.42 10.65
CA GLU A 173 -1.11 3.70 11.69
C GLU A 173 -0.04 4.58 12.30
N SER A 174 0.80 5.21 11.48
CA SER A 174 1.92 6.01 11.96
C SER A 174 1.45 7.22 12.76
N ILE A 175 0.38 7.89 12.31
CA ILE A 175 -0.25 9.00 13.05
C ILE A 175 -0.73 8.53 14.43
N LEU A 176 -1.55 7.48 14.48
CA LEU A 176 -2.14 7.03 15.76
C LEU A 176 -1.08 6.48 16.71
N ARG A 177 -0.04 5.80 16.19
CA ARG A 177 1.10 5.38 17.00
C ARG A 177 1.86 6.57 17.58
N ASN A 178 2.05 7.64 16.81
CA ASN A 178 2.68 8.87 17.32
C ASN A 178 1.78 9.65 18.28
N CYS A 179 0.47 9.39 18.29
CA CYS A 179 -0.46 9.85 19.32
C CYS A 179 -0.42 8.98 20.61
N GLY A 180 0.43 7.95 20.65
CA GLY A 180 0.67 7.11 21.83
C GLY A 180 -0.17 5.83 21.92
N PHE A 181 -0.91 5.47 20.87
CA PHE A 181 -1.73 4.25 20.85
C PHE A 181 -0.92 3.02 20.41
N GLN A 182 -1.28 1.86 20.95
CA GLN A 182 -0.81 0.58 20.44
C GLN A 182 -1.57 0.23 19.16
N THR A 183 -0.85 0.05 18.07
CA THR A 183 -1.43 -0.09 16.73
C THR A 183 -1.27 -1.51 16.19
N GLY A 184 -2.33 -2.04 15.58
CA GLY A 184 -2.29 -3.19 14.70
C GLY A 184 -2.62 -2.78 13.28
N LEU A 185 -1.77 -3.10 12.31
CA LEU A 185 -1.98 -2.78 10.89
C LEU A 185 -1.98 -4.07 10.05
N PHE A 186 -3.08 -4.29 9.32
CA PHE A 186 -3.22 -5.38 8.36
C PHE A 186 -3.23 -4.85 6.92
N THR A 187 -2.24 -5.28 6.11
CA THR A 187 -2.05 -4.79 4.73
C THR A 187 -1.88 -5.92 3.70
N SER A 188 -2.13 -5.60 2.43
CA SER A 188 -1.98 -6.57 1.34
C SER A 188 -1.68 -5.97 -0.04
N PRO A 189 -0.96 -6.71 -0.92
CA PRO A 189 -0.15 -7.89 -0.62
C PRO A 189 1.18 -7.54 0.09
N HIS A 190 1.92 -8.54 0.56
CA HIS A 190 3.32 -8.34 0.98
C HIS A 190 4.26 -8.24 -0.21
N LEU A 191 5.46 -7.74 0.03
CA LEU A 191 6.53 -7.56 -0.94
C LEU A 191 7.59 -8.68 -0.87
N ILE A 192 8.13 -8.97 0.32
CA ILE A 192 9.22 -9.94 0.52
C ILE A 192 8.77 -11.09 1.44
N ASP A 193 8.12 -10.76 2.55
CA ASP A 193 7.78 -11.66 3.66
C ASP A 193 6.30 -11.51 4.04
N VAL A 194 5.59 -12.62 4.29
CA VAL A 194 4.16 -12.58 4.67
C VAL A 194 3.92 -11.85 5.98
N ARG A 195 4.92 -11.76 6.87
CA ARG A 195 4.84 -11.02 8.13
C ARG A 195 4.64 -9.52 7.93
N GLU A 196 5.03 -8.95 6.78
CA GLU A 196 4.76 -7.55 6.41
C GLU A 196 3.27 -7.22 6.38
N ARG A 197 2.40 -8.23 6.26
CA ARG A 197 0.95 -8.05 6.32
C ARG A 197 0.45 -7.75 7.72
N PHE A 198 1.24 -8.00 8.77
CA PHE A 198 0.85 -7.86 10.17
C PHE A 198 1.88 -6.99 10.89
N ARG A 199 1.55 -5.72 11.08
CA ARG A 199 2.43 -4.78 11.81
C ARG A 199 1.86 -4.47 13.18
N LEU A 200 2.71 -4.55 14.19
CA LEU A 200 2.45 -4.14 15.56
C LEU A 200 3.34 -2.95 15.89
N ASN A 201 2.74 -1.82 16.27
CA ASN A 201 3.46 -0.61 16.63
C ASN A 201 4.50 -0.19 15.56
N GLY A 202 4.09 -0.20 14.29
CA GLY A 202 4.93 0.18 13.16
C GLY A 202 5.99 -0.85 12.74
N SER A 203 6.10 -2.00 13.40
CA SER A 203 7.07 -3.05 13.05
C SER A 203 6.36 -4.32 12.60
N ASP A 204 6.93 -5.05 11.64
CA ASP A 204 6.41 -6.36 11.24
C ASP A 204 6.41 -7.30 12.46
N ILE A 205 5.41 -8.18 12.56
CA ILE A 205 5.35 -9.19 13.61
C ILE A 205 6.63 -10.06 13.59
N CYS A 206 7.21 -10.33 14.75
CA CYS A 206 8.37 -11.21 14.84
C CYS A 206 7.98 -12.67 14.49
N GLU A 207 8.98 -13.47 14.11
CA GLU A 207 8.75 -14.85 13.65
C GLU A 207 8.07 -15.70 14.72
N GLU A 208 8.51 -15.55 15.96
CA GLU A 208 8.05 -16.34 17.10
C GLU A 208 6.54 -16.12 17.34
N LYS A 209 6.13 -14.85 17.43
CA LYS A 209 4.71 -14.49 17.59
C LYS A 209 3.87 -14.90 16.38
N PHE A 210 4.40 -14.70 15.17
CA PHE A 210 3.72 -15.13 13.96
C PHE A 210 3.42 -16.63 13.98
N LEU A 211 4.42 -17.45 14.30
CA LEU A 211 4.27 -18.91 14.37
C LEU A 211 3.31 -19.34 15.47
N GLU A 212 3.39 -18.74 16.66
CA GLU A 212 2.47 -19.01 17.76
C GLU A 212 1.01 -18.83 17.32
N TYR A 213 0.69 -17.66 16.76
CA TYR A 213 -0.68 -17.35 16.35
C TYR A 213 -1.11 -18.10 15.10
N PHE A 214 -0.17 -18.34 14.17
CA PHE A 214 -0.42 -19.12 12.97
C PHE A 214 -0.88 -20.53 13.31
N TRP A 215 -0.10 -21.27 14.12
CA TRP A 215 -0.44 -22.65 14.48
C TRP A 215 -1.67 -22.72 15.37
N TRP A 216 -1.87 -21.72 16.25
CA TRP A 216 -3.09 -21.62 17.03
C TRP A 216 -4.36 -21.54 16.16
N CYS A 217 -4.33 -20.71 15.10
CA CYS A 217 -5.43 -20.61 14.14
C CYS A 217 -5.54 -21.86 13.28
N TRP A 218 -4.42 -22.33 12.75
CA TRP A 218 -4.36 -23.46 11.82
C TRP A 218 -4.91 -24.74 12.45
N ASP A 219 -4.43 -25.12 13.63
CA ASP A 219 -4.82 -26.37 14.28
C ASP A 219 -6.31 -26.37 14.63
N ARG A 220 -6.84 -25.27 15.19
CA ARG A 220 -8.27 -25.12 15.52
C ARG A 220 -9.18 -25.18 14.30
N LEU A 221 -8.79 -24.52 13.21
CA LEU A 221 -9.55 -24.58 11.97
C LEU A 221 -9.51 -25.99 11.43
N LYS A 222 -8.32 -26.58 11.28
CA LYS A 222 -8.13 -27.90 10.70
C LYS A 222 -8.92 -28.98 11.45
N GLU A 223 -8.92 -28.97 12.78
CA GLU A 223 -9.71 -29.90 13.61
C GLU A 223 -11.22 -29.78 13.41
N ARG A 224 -11.71 -28.58 13.08
CA ARG A 224 -13.14 -28.27 12.95
C ARG A 224 -13.61 -28.19 11.50
N THR A 225 -12.71 -28.41 10.53
CA THR A 225 -13.07 -28.43 9.11
C THR A 225 -13.86 -29.66 8.71
N SER A 226 -14.78 -29.47 7.78
CA SER A 226 -15.63 -30.52 7.22
C SER A 226 -15.85 -30.29 5.72
N ASN A 227 -16.63 -31.14 5.07
CA ASN A 227 -17.04 -30.92 3.69
C ASN A 227 -17.89 -29.64 3.52
N GLU A 228 -18.65 -29.27 4.56
CA GLU A 228 -19.50 -28.07 4.56
C GLU A 228 -18.70 -26.82 4.89
N VAL A 229 -17.75 -26.92 5.83
CA VAL A 229 -16.86 -25.84 6.23
C VAL A 229 -15.40 -26.24 5.96
N PRO A 230 -14.89 -26.06 4.73
CA PRO A 230 -13.52 -26.42 4.39
C PRO A 230 -12.52 -25.43 4.99
N MET A 231 -11.22 -25.71 4.90
CA MET A 231 -10.19 -24.75 5.28
C MET A 231 -10.40 -23.40 4.56
N PRO A 232 -10.22 -22.26 5.25
CA PRO A 232 -10.32 -20.95 4.63
C PRO A 232 -9.29 -20.80 3.51
N THR A 233 -9.68 -20.08 2.45
CA THR A 233 -8.74 -19.70 1.40
C THR A 233 -7.66 -18.77 1.95
N TYR A 234 -6.51 -18.71 1.26
CA TYR A 234 -5.32 -17.97 1.69
C TYR A 234 -5.61 -16.59 2.30
N PHE A 235 -6.34 -15.72 1.61
CA PHE A 235 -6.63 -14.37 2.13
C PHE A 235 -7.56 -14.38 3.35
N ARG A 236 -8.57 -15.28 3.37
CA ARG A 236 -9.49 -15.42 4.51
C ARG A 236 -8.75 -15.89 5.75
N PHE A 237 -7.85 -16.85 5.59
CA PHE A 237 -7.00 -17.32 6.70
C PHE A 237 -6.14 -16.19 7.25
N LEU A 238 -5.49 -15.40 6.39
CA LEU A 238 -4.67 -14.27 6.83
C LEU A 238 -5.48 -13.20 7.56
N ALA A 239 -6.71 -12.90 7.13
CA ALA A 239 -7.57 -11.95 7.84
C ALA A 239 -7.96 -12.47 9.23
N LEU A 240 -8.32 -13.76 9.35
CA LEU A 240 -8.59 -14.41 10.64
C LEU A 240 -7.36 -14.39 11.56
N LEU A 241 -6.18 -14.65 11.00
CA LEU A 241 -4.91 -14.55 11.71
C LEU A 241 -4.65 -13.11 12.19
N ALA A 242 -4.96 -12.09 11.39
CA ALA A 242 -4.83 -10.69 11.79
C ALA A 242 -5.69 -10.38 13.02
N PHE A 243 -6.96 -10.79 13.01
CA PHE A 243 -7.84 -10.63 14.16
C PHE A 243 -7.30 -11.34 15.41
N LYS A 244 -6.79 -12.57 15.25
CA LYS A 244 -6.16 -13.28 16.37
C LYS A 244 -4.96 -12.52 16.93
N ILE A 245 -4.05 -12.08 16.06
CA ILE A 245 -2.85 -11.33 16.45
C ILE A 245 -3.25 -10.09 17.24
N PHE A 246 -4.09 -9.23 16.66
CA PHE A 246 -4.44 -7.94 17.27
C PHE A 246 -5.23 -8.08 18.57
N ALA A 247 -6.08 -9.10 18.67
CA ALA A 247 -6.78 -9.42 19.92
C ALA A 247 -5.80 -9.89 21.02
N ALA A 248 -4.86 -10.78 20.67
CA ALA A 248 -3.90 -11.32 21.63
C ALA A 248 -2.89 -10.26 22.11
N GLU A 249 -2.50 -9.36 21.21
CA GLU A 249 -1.57 -8.26 21.47
C GLU A 249 -2.24 -7.03 22.09
N GLN A 250 -3.56 -7.05 22.29
CA GLN A 250 -4.34 -6.00 22.97
C GLN A 250 -4.08 -4.60 22.39
N VAL A 251 -4.07 -4.50 21.06
CA VAL A 251 -3.86 -3.20 20.40
C VAL A 251 -5.05 -2.27 20.65
N ASP A 252 -4.78 -0.98 20.83
CA ASP A 252 -5.81 0.04 21.06
C ASP A 252 -6.59 0.36 19.78
N VAL A 253 -5.92 0.27 18.62
CA VAL A 253 -6.51 0.53 17.30
C VAL A 253 -6.07 -0.50 16.28
N VAL A 254 -7.00 -0.91 15.43
CA VAL A 254 -6.75 -1.80 14.30
C VAL A 254 -7.00 -1.04 12.99
N ILE A 255 -6.01 -0.99 12.11
CA ILE A 255 -6.12 -0.41 10.78
C ILE A 255 -6.18 -1.56 9.77
N LEU A 256 -7.32 -1.71 9.09
CA LEU A 256 -7.56 -2.79 8.13
C LEU A 256 -7.58 -2.28 6.70
N GLU A 257 -6.64 -2.74 5.88
CA GLU A 257 -6.75 -2.65 4.43
C GLU A 257 -7.62 -3.79 3.88
N VAL A 258 -8.62 -3.43 3.08
CA VAL A 258 -9.39 -4.39 2.28
C VAL A 258 -8.50 -5.05 1.22
N GLY A 259 -8.59 -6.37 1.08
CA GLY A 259 -7.85 -7.12 0.07
C GLY A 259 -8.39 -6.89 -1.33
N LEU A 260 -9.65 -7.30 -1.57
CA LEU A 260 -10.30 -7.18 -2.88
C LEU A 260 -11.77 -6.79 -2.74
N GLY A 261 -12.21 -5.85 -3.58
CA GLY A 261 -13.59 -5.35 -3.53
C GLY A 261 -13.84 -4.56 -2.24
N GLY A 262 -14.70 -5.10 -1.38
CA GLY A 262 -15.04 -4.56 -0.07
C GLY A 262 -16.22 -5.31 0.54
N LYS A 263 -17.35 -5.38 -0.19
CA LYS A 263 -18.60 -6.01 0.24
C LYS A 263 -18.42 -7.43 0.77
N PHE A 264 -17.67 -8.27 0.05
CA PHE A 264 -17.43 -9.68 0.41
C PHE A 264 -15.98 -9.96 0.82
N ASP A 265 -15.22 -8.92 1.16
CA ASP A 265 -13.84 -9.07 1.64
C ASP A 265 -13.82 -9.62 3.06
N ALA A 266 -12.83 -10.45 3.39
CA ALA A 266 -12.72 -11.08 4.71
C ALA A 266 -12.63 -10.08 5.87
N THR A 267 -12.14 -8.86 5.62
CA THR A 267 -12.09 -7.79 6.63
C THR A 267 -13.46 -7.18 6.92
N ASN A 268 -14.46 -7.36 6.05
CA ASN A 268 -15.80 -6.76 6.18
C ASN A 268 -16.73 -7.49 7.17
N VAL A 269 -16.20 -8.48 7.89
CA VAL A 269 -16.85 -9.11 9.05
C VAL A 269 -16.94 -8.16 10.25
N VAL A 270 -16.15 -7.08 10.25
CA VAL A 270 -16.26 -6.01 11.25
C VAL A 270 -17.58 -5.26 11.02
N GLU A 271 -18.53 -5.45 11.92
CA GLU A 271 -19.87 -4.88 11.79
C GLU A 271 -19.91 -3.37 12.12
N SER A 272 -19.09 -2.93 13.07
CA SER A 272 -19.09 -1.56 13.60
C SER A 272 -17.67 -0.98 13.69
N PRO A 273 -16.99 -0.74 12.55
CA PRO A 273 -15.74 0.02 12.56
C PRO A 273 -15.99 1.43 13.11
N VAL A 274 -14.94 2.03 13.68
CA VAL A 274 -15.02 3.40 14.22
C VAL A 274 -15.17 4.41 13.09
N VAL A 275 -14.48 4.18 11.97
CA VAL A 275 -14.52 5.02 10.76
C VAL A 275 -14.13 4.22 9.51
N CYS A 276 -14.76 4.52 8.38
CA CYS A 276 -14.45 3.91 7.08
C CYS A 276 -13.82 4.92 6.11
N GLY A 277 -12.88 4.44 5.28
CA GLY A 277 -12.21 5.23 4.24
C GLY A 277 -12.29 4.55 2.86
N ILE A 278 -12.59 5.31 1.82
CA ILE A 278 -12.51 4.88 0.43
C ILE A 278 -11.41 5.69 -0.28
N ALA A 279 -10.24 5.07 -0.45
CA ALA A 279 -9.14 5.64 -1.22
C ALA A 279 -9.47 5.67 -2.73
N SER A 280 -8.56 6.18 -3.56
CA SER A 280 -8.79 6.42 -4.99
C SER A 280 -9.32 5.18 -5.71
N LEU A 281 -10.38 5.39 -6.49
CA LEU A 281 -11.01 4.38 -7.33
C LEU A 281 -10.53 4.49 -8.77
N GLY A 282 -10.35 3.33 -9.40
CA GLY A 282 -9.88 3.19 -10.76
C GLY A 282 -10.10 1.78 -11.26
N TYR A 283 -9.85 1.56 -12.55
CA TYR A 283 -10.02 0.27 -13.20
C TYR A 283 -8.94 -0.71 -12.75
N ASP A 284 -9.35 -1.72 -11.98
CA ASP A 284 -8.52 -2.85 -11.60
C ASP A 284 -9.43 -4.02 -11.22
N HIS A 285 -8.96 -5.25 -11.42
CA HIS A 285 -9.72 -6.47 -11.13
C HIS A 285 -11.12 -6.49 -11.77
N MET A 286 -11.25 -5.97 -12.99
CA MET A 286 -12.54 -5.84 -13.70
C MET A 286 -13.21 -7.19 -13.93
N GLU A 287 -12.41 -8.25 -14.05
CA GLU A 287 -12.88 -9.63 -14.19
C GLU A 287 -13.63 -10.15 -12.94
N ILE A 288 -13.42 -9.51 -11.78
CA ILE A 288 -14.07 -9.89 -10.50
C ILE A 288 -15.07 -8.83 -10.03
N LEU A 289 -14.74 -7.55 -10.19
CA LEU A 289 -15.49 -6.43 -9.60
C LEU A 289 -16.45 -5.75 -10.59
N GLY A 290 -16.42 -6.16 -11.85
CA GLY A 290 -17.22 -5.57 -12.93
C GLY A 290 -16.41 -4.67 -13.86
N ASN A 291 -17.03 -4.33 -14.99
CA ASN A 291 -16.38 -3.65 -16.12
C ASN A 291 -16.54 -2.13 -16.11
N THR A 292 -17.17 -1.55 -15.08
CA THR A 292 -17.37 -0.09 -14.97
C THR A 292 -16.90 0.43 -13.61
N LEU A 293 -16.58 1.74 -13.52
CA LEU A 293 -16.15 2.33 -12.25
C LEU A 293 -17.27 2.31 -11.22
N GLY A 294 -18.53 2.45 -11.65
CA GLY A 294 -19.69 2.35 -10.77
C GLY A 294 -19.83 0.96 -10.13
N GLN A 295 -19.57 -0.12 -10.87
CA GLN A 295 -19.57 -1.48 -10.31
C GLN A 295 -18.44 -1.66 -9.28
N ILE A 296 -17.23 -1.21 -9.62
CA ILE A 296 -16.07 -1.24 -8.73
C ILE A 296 -16.33 -0.41 -7.46
N ALA A 297 -16.95 0.77 -7.60
CA ALA A 297 -17.34 1.63 -6.50
C ALA A 297 -18.40 0.96 -5.60
N GLY A 298 -19.40 0.30 -6.19
CA GLY A 298 -20.43 -0.43 -5.45
C GLY A 298 -19.86 -1.57 -4.59
N GLU A 299 -18.92 -2.34 -5.12
CA GLU A 299 -18.21 -3.36 -4.35
C GLU A 299 -17.41 -2.76 -3.18
N LYS A 300 -16.70 -1.66 -3.42
CA LYS A 300 -15.87 -0.99 -2.39
C LYS A 300 -16.70 -0.27 -1.33
N ALA A 301 -17.84 0.31 -1.72
CA ALA A 301 -18.81 0.91 -0.82
C ALA A 301 -19.43 -0.10 0.15
N GLY A 302 -19.27 -1.40 -0.09
CA GLY A 302 -19.77 -2.45 0.80
C GLY A 302 -19.16 -2.46 2.21
N ILE A 303 -18.08 -1.70 2.45
CA ILE A 303 -17.53 -1.51 3.80
C ILE A 303 -18.22 -0.38 4.58
N LEU A 304 -19.05 0.43 3.95
CA LEU A 304 -19.80 1.48 4.63
C LEU A 304 -20.85 0.83 5.56
N LYS A 305 -20.96 1.33 6.79
CA LYS A 305 -21.90 0.81 7.80
C LYS A 305 -22.76 1.95 8.35
N SER A 306 -24.03 1.67 8.60
CA SER A 306 -24.94 2.68 9.16
C SER A 306 -24.44 3.19 10.52
N GLY A 307 -24.52 4.50 10.76
CA GLY A 307 -24.03 5.14 11.99
C GLY A 307 -22.50 5.27 12.11
N VAL A 308 -21.74 4.79 11.11
CA VAL A 308 -20.28 4.92 11.04
C VAL A 308 -19.90 6.05 10.08
N PRO A 309 -19.09 7.04 10.51
CA PRO A 309 -18.59 8.07 9.62
C PRO A 309 -17.74 7.49 8.50
N ALA A 310 -17.81 8.12 7.32
CA ALA A 310 -17.08 7.66 6.16
C ALA A 310 -16.43 8.83 5.42
N PHE A 311 -15.22 8.59 4.92
CA PHE A 311 -14.48 9.52 4.08
C PHE A 311 -14.11 8.87 2.75
N THR A 312 -14.12 9.66 1.69
CA THR A 312 -13.51 9.32 0.41
C THR A 312 -12.56 10.43 -0.01
N VAL A 313 -11.68 10.16 -0.97
CA VAL A 313 -10.96 11.20 -1.71
C VAL A 313 -11.80 11.68 -2.90
N PRO A 314 -11.43 12.78 -3.61
CA PRO A 314 -11.97 13.07 -4.93
C PRO A 314 -11.95 11.84 -5.85
N GLN A 315 -13.07 11.56 -6.50
CA GLN A 315 -13.26 10.40 -7.38
C GLN A 315 -13.75 10.84 -8.76
N PRO A 316 -13.57 9.99 -9.79
CA PRO A 316 -14.33 10.12 -11.04
C PRO A 316 -15.85 10.17 -10.77
N GLU A 317 -16.58 10.93 -11.57
CA GLU A 317 -18.01 11.20 -11.39
C GLU A 317 -18.85 9.91 -11.30
N GLU A 318 -18.57 8.93 -12.16
CA GLU A 318 -19.25 7.63 -12.15
C GLU A 318 -19.12 6.92 -10.80
N ALA A 319 -17.91 6.93 -10.22
CA ALA A 319 -17.63 6.30 -8.94
C ALA A 319 -18.23 7.11 -7.78
N MET A 320 -18.07 8.45 -7.79
CA MET A 320 -18.61 9.32 -6.74
C MET A 320 -20.14 9.20 -6.63
N THR A 321 -20.84 9.14 -7.77
CA THR A 321 -22.29 8.97 -7.81
C THR A 321 -22.74 7.73 -7.05
N VAL A 322 -22.07 6.59 -7.28
CA VAL A 322 -22.38 5.33 -6.59
C VAL A 322 -22.03 5.40 -5.10
N LEU A 323 -20.91 6.01 -4.72
CA LEU A 323 -20.53 6.17 -3.32
C LEU A 323 -21.54 7.02 -2.55
N VAL A 324 -21.96 8.16 -3.11
CA VAL A 324 -22.98 9.04 -2.51
C VAL A 324 -24.32 8.33 -2.40
N GLN A 325 -24.74 7.63 -3.45
CA GLN A 325 -25.97 6.84 -3.42
C GLN A 325 -25.93 5.78 -2.30
N LYS A 326 -24.85 5.00 -2.21
CA LYS A 326 -24.69 3.95 -1.18
C LYS A 326 -24.65 4.53 0.22
N ALA A 327 -23.96 5.65 0.41
CA ALA A 327 -23.93 6.35 1.69
C ALA A 327 -25.33 6.84 2.08
N SER A 328 -26.08 7.43 1.14
CA SER A 328 -27.46 7.88 1.35
C SER A 328 -28.40 6.72 1.71
N GLU A 329 -28.28 5.57 1.05
CA GLU A 329 -29.08 4.36 1.36
C GLU A 329 -28.85 3.86 2.80
N LEU A 330 -27.64 4.06 3.33
CA LEU A 330 -27.26 3.65 4.69
C LEU A 330 -27.44 4.74 5.76
N GLY A 331 -27.83 5.96 5.36
CA GLY A 331 -27.87 7.11 6.24
C GLY A 331 -26.48 7.57 6.72
N VAL A 332 -25.44 7.30 5.94
CA VAL A 332 -24.04 7.67 6.24
C VAL A 332 -23.72 9.01 5.61
N ASN A 333 -23.18 9.94 6.41
CA ASN A 333 -22.62 11.18 5.88
C ASN A 333 -21.22 10.92 5.31
N LEU A 334 -21.15 10.64 4.01
CA LEU A 334 -19.89 10.48 3.29
C LEU A 334 -19.27 11.85 3.00
N GLN A 335 -18.08 12.09 3.55
CA GLN A 335 -17.34 13.34 3.33
C GLN A 335 -16.18 13.11 2.36
N VAL A 336 -15.85 14.14 1.57
CA VAL A 336 -14.66 14.13 0.72
C VAL A 336 -13.52 14.75 1.51
N ALA A 337 -12.46 13.98 1.77
CA ALA A 337 -11.23 14.47 2.38
C ALA A 337 -10.42 15.23 1.33
N ASP A 338 -10.01 16.45 1.67
CA ASP A 338 -9.12 17.24 0.83
C ASP A 338 -7.72 16.61 0.81
N PRO A 339 -6.98 16.74 -0.32
CA PRO A 339 -5.55 16.46 -0.32
C PRO A 339 -4.86 17.27 0.77
N LEU A 340 -3.89 16.67 1.45
CA LEU A 340 -3.11 17.37 2.46
C LEU A 340 -2.34 18.52 1.82
N ASP A 341 -2.55 19.73 2.30
CA ASP A 341 -1.74 20.90 1.91
C ASP A 341 -0.32 20.75 2.51
N PRO A 342 0.74 20.71 1.68
CA PRO A 342 2.12 20.64 2.16
C PRO A 342 2.50 21.79 3.11
N SER A 343 1.86 22.95 3.01
CA SER A 343 2.13 24.10 3.90
C SER A 343 1.84 23.81 5.37
N LEU A 344 0.99 22.81 5.65
CA LEU A 344 0.63 22.39 7.01
C LEU A 344 1.70 21.53 7.69
N LEU A 345 2.74 21.09 6.96
CA LEU A 345 3.78 20.19 7.46
C LEU A 345 5.00 20.91 8.06
N SER A 346 4.98 22.25 8.18
CA SER A 346 6.08 23.02 8.80
C SER A 346 7.47 22.68 8.20
N ASP A 347 7.57 22.67 6.87
CA ASP A 347 8.77 22.33 6.09
C ASP A 347 9.25 20.86 6.20
N VAL A 348 8.42 19.97 6.76
CA VAL A 348 8.69 18.52 6.80
C VAL A 348 8.05 17.84 5.59
N HIS A 349 8.72 16.84 5.02
CA HIS A 349 8.18 16.01 3.94
C HIS A 349 7.42 14.80 4.47
N LEU A 350 6.49 14.29 3.67
CA LEU A 350 5.87 13.00 3.92
C LEU A 350 6.93 11.88 3.90
N GLY A 351 6.77 10.88 4.76
CA GLY A 351 7.65 9.70 4.76
C GLY A 351 7.48 8.80 3.54
N LEU A 352 6.41 9.01 2.75
CA LEU A 352 6.19 8.35 1.46
C LEU A 352 6.28 9.37 0.32
N GLU A 353 7.03 9.02 -0.71
CA GLU A 353 7.30 9.90 -1.85
C GLU A 353 6.19 9.92 -2.90
N GLY A 354 6.13 11.05 -3.62
CA GLY A 354 5.25 11.26 -4.77
C GLY A 354 3.98 12.05 -4.44
N GLU A 355 3.55 12.90 -5.38
CA GLU A 355 2.43 13.84 -5.18
C GLU A 355 1.10 13.16 -4.80
N HIS A 356 0.86 11.96 -5.32
CA HIS A 356 -0.34 11.17 -5.01
C HIS A 356 -0.44 10.80 -3.52
N GLN A 357 0.66 10.86 -2.76
CA GLN A 357 0.65 10.59 -1.32
C GLN A 357 -0.03 11.69 -0.52
N TYR A 358 -0.09 12.94 -1.00
CA TYR A 358 -0.84 14.00 -0.32
C TYR A 358 -2.34 13.72 -0.28
N LEU A 359 -2.87 13.07 -1.32
CA LEU A 359 -4.24 12.57 -1.34
C LEU A 359 -4.48 11.47 -0.29
N ASN A 360 -3.55 10.51 -0.20
CA ASN A 360 -3.61 9.41 0.77
C ASN A 360 -3.43 9.92 2.22
N ALA A 361 -2.54 10.89 2.42
CA ALA A 361 -2.28 11.53 3.69
C ALA A 361 -3.48 12.34 4.17
N GLY A 362 -4.13 13.11 3.29
CA GLY A 362 -5.37 13.84 3.61
C GLY A 362 -6.49 12.91 4.07
N LEU A 363 -6.69 11.78 3.38
CA LEU A 363 -7.63 10.75 3.81
C LEU A 363 -7.24 10.17 5.19
N ALA A 364 -5.96 9.83 5.40
CA ALA A 364 -5.49 9.31 6.68
C ALA A 364 -5.71 10.30 7.84
N VAL A 365 -5.43 11.59 7.63
CA VAL A 365 -5.67 12.66 8.61
C VAL A 365 -7.15 12.73 9.00
N ALA A 366 -8.07 12.67 8.03
CA ALA A 366 -9.51 12.69 8.29
C ALA A 366 -9.97 11.45 9.09
N LEU A 367 -9.46 10.27 8.73
CA LEU A 367 -9.74 9.01 9.43
C LEU A 367 -9.23 9.05 10.88
N CYS A 368 -7.97 9.42 11.09
CA CYS A 368 -7.38 9.49 12.43
C CYS A 368 -8.08 10.52 13.32
N SER A 369 -8.37 11.71 12.77
CA SER A 369 -9.08 12.77 13.50
C SER A 369 -10.44 12.29 14.00
N THR A 370 -11.18 11.60 13.13
CA THR A 370 -12.50 11.07 13.46
C THR A 370 -12.43 9.91 14.45
N TRP A 371 -11.44 9.02 14.29
CA TRP A 371 -11.20 7.93 15.23
C TRP A 371 -10.94 8.46 16.64
N LEU A 372 -10.01 9.43 16.77
CA LEU A 372 -9.66 10.06 18.04
C LEU A 372 -10.87 10.73 18.69
N GLN A 373 -11.68 11.46 17.91
CA GLN A 373 -12.88 12.11 18.42
C GLN A 373 -13.89 11.09 18.99
N ARG A 374 -14.13 10.00 18.26
CA ARG A 374 -15.12 8.98 18.66
C ARG A 374 -14.69 8.15 19.87
N GLU A 375 -13.38 7.96 20.03
CA GLU A 375 -12.81 7.29 21.20
C GLU A 375 -12.56 8.25 22.38
N GLY A 376 -13.03 9.50 22.30
CA GLY A 376 -13.02 10.45 23.42
C GLY A 376 -11.75 11.28 23.58
N HIS A 377 -10.83 11.22 22.61
CA HIS A 377 -9.56 11.96 22.61
C HIS A 377 -9.71 13.37 22.00
N VAL A 378 -10.70 14.14 22.48
CA VAL A 378 -11.08 15.47 21.94
C VAL A 378 -10.02 16.56 22.20
N GLY A 379 -9.07 16.29 23.10
CA GLY A 379 -7.95 17.21 23.41
C GLY A 379 -7.00 17.44 22.23
N ILE A 380 -7.06 16.57 21.23
CA ILE A 380 -6.36 16.76 19.97
C ILE A 380 -7.41 17.07 18.90
N ASN A 381 -7.60 18.36 18.62
CA ASN A 381 -8.72 18.85 17.80
C ASN A 381 -8.20 19.33 16.44
N TYR A 382 -8.49 18.55 15.38
CA TYR A 382 -7.78 18.60 14.10
C TYR A 382 -8.54 19.27 12.96
N LEU A 383 -9.88 19.31 13.02
CA LEU A 383 -10.71 19.76 11.89
C LEU A 383 -10.93 21.29 11.85
N ASN A 384 -10.51 22.02 12.89
CA ASN A 384 -10.77 23.45 13.06
C ASN A 384 -9.49 24.33 13.12
N GLN A 385 -8.29 23.77 12.91
CA GLN A 385 -7.03 24.53 13.00
C GLN A 385 -6.46 24.81 11.60
N ASN A 386 -6.78 25.99 11.06
CA ASN A 386 -6.37 26.44 9.73
C ASN A 386 -4.89 26.86 9.62
N THR A 387 -4.06 26.60 10.62
CA THR A 387 -2.68 27.12 10.67
C THR A 387 -1.59 26.04 10.67
N SER A 388 -1.85 24.84 11.21
CA SER A 388 -0.87 23.75 11.25
C SER A 388 -1.53 22.45 11.75
N LEU A 389 -1.04 21.29 11.28
CA LEU A 389 -1.38 20.02 11.90
C LEU A 389 -0.70 19.88 13.28
N PRO A 390 -1.27 19.12 14.23
CA PRO A 390 -0.60 18.79 15.48
C PRO A 390 0.72 18.03 15.26
N GLU A 391 1.65 18.18 16.19
CA GLU A 391 3.02 17.67 16.05
C GLU A 391 3.05 16.15 15.86
N GLU A 392 2.15 15.42 16.54
CA GLU A 392 2.02 13.97 16.42
C GLU A 392 1.58 13.55 15.01
N PHE A 393 0.75 14.35 14.36
CA PHE A 393 0.30 14.11 12.97
C PHE A 393 1.44 14.39 12.00
N ILE A 394 2.12 15.52 12.15
CA ILE A 394 3.29 15.87 11.31
C ILE A 394 4.35 14.78 11.44
N ARG A 395 4.68 14.35 12.67
CA ARG A 395 5.64 13.28 12.93
C ARG A 395 5.17 11.94 12.37
N GLY A 396 3.89 11.61 12.52
CA GLY A 396 3.29 10.40 11.96
C GLY A 396 3.37 10.35 10.44
N LEU A 397 3.03 11.45 9.78
CA LEU A 397 3.10 11.61 8.34
C LEU A 397 4.54 11.54 7.82
N ALA A 398 5.49 12.16 8.53
CA ALA A 398 6.91 12.19 8.17
C ALA A 398 7.63 10.85 8.38
N THR A 399 7.20 10.06 9.36
CA THR A 399 7.86 8.78 9.72
C THR A 399 7.17 7.55 9.13
N ALA A 400 6.05 7.74 8.41
CA ALA A 400 5.36 6.66 7.72
C ALA A 400 6.28 6.02 6.66
N SER A 401 6.39 4.69 6.68
CA SER A 401 7.25 3.95 5.76
C SER A 401 6.56 2.70 5.24
N LEU A 402 6.59 2.56 3.92
CA LEU A 402 6.01 1.45 3.16
C LEU A 402 6.92 1.11 1.98
N GLN A 403 7.32 -0.15 1.87
CA GLN A 403 8.28 -0.58 0.85
C GLN A 403 7.62 -0.74 -0.54
N GLY A 404 8.40 -0.54 -1.60
CA GLY A 404 7.96 -0.73 -2.99
C GLY A 404 6.92 0.28 -3.49
N ARG A 405 6.86 1.46 -2.87
CA ARG A 405 6.02 2.60 -3.29
C ARG A 405 6.92 3.82 -3.38
N ALA A 406 7.19 4.28 -4.60
CA ALA A 406 8.06 5.44 -4.83
C ALA A 406 9.36 5.40 -3.99
N GLN A 407 9.98 4.23 -3.86
CA GLN A 407 11.07 3.99 -2.92
C GLN A 407 12.42 4.15 -3.59
N ILE A 408 13.30 4.99 -3.05
CA ILE A 408 14.66 5.20 -3.55
C ILE A 408 15.64 4.41 -2.67
N VAL A 409 16.45 3.54 -3.29
CA VAL A 409 17.40 2.66 -2.61
C VAL A 409 18.75 2.71 -3.32
N PRO A 410 19.75 3.41 -2.77
CA PRO A 410 21.13 3.30 -3.21
C PRO A 410 21.65 1.86 -3.01
N ASP A 411 22.41 1.34 -3.98
CA ASP A 411 23.11 0.07 -3.82
C ASP A 411 24.41 0.28 -3.05
N HIS A 412 24.47 -0.25 -1.84
CA HIS A 412 25.64 -0.14 -0.95
C HIS A 412 26.65 -1.29 -1.11
N LEU A 413 26.35 -2.31 -1.93
CA LEU A 413 27.26 -3.44 -2.17
C LEU A 413 28.33 -3.13 -3.23
N ILE A 414 28.29 -1.95 -3.83
CA ILE A 414 29.36 -1.46 -4.68
C ILE A 414 30.37 -0.73 -3.78
N GLU A 415 31.54 -1.32 -3.61
CA GLU A 415 32.75 -0.61 -3.16
C GLU A 415 33.10 0.44 -4.23
N SER A 416 32.44 1.59 -4.20
CA SER A 416 32.76 2.77 -5.00
C SER A 416 33.28 3.86 -4.07
N GLU A 417 34.18 4.69 -4.60
CA GLU A 417 34.69 5.89 -3.93
C GLU A 417 33.57 6.90 -3.59
N SER A 418 32.39 6.78 -4.21
CA SER A 418 31.20 7.57 -3.87
C SER A 418 29.94 6.69 -3.71
N PRO A 419 29.28 6.70 -2.53
CA PRO A 419 27.96 6.08 -2.40
C PRO A 419 26.96 6.77 -3.35
N GLY A 420 26.14 5.99 -4.05
CA GLY A 420 25.08 6.51 -4.93
C GLY A 420 25.34 6.44 -6.44
N ASP A 421 26.38 5.73 -6.87
CA ASP A 421 26.64 5.49 -8.31
C ASP A 421 25.63 4.56 -8.98
N LEU A 422 24.96 3.72 -8.18
CA LEU A 422 23.83 2.90 -8.58
C LEU A 422 22.68 3.15 -7.61
N VAL A 423 21.59 3.70 -8.11
CA VAL A 423 20.39 3.99 -7.33
C VAL A 423 19.20 3.30 -7.98
N PHE A 424 18.47 2.53 -7.17
CA PHE A 424 17.25 1.86 -7.58
C PHE A 424 16.03 2.69 -7.15
N TYR A 425 15.14 2.93 -8.10
CA TYR A 425 13.86 3.61 -7.92
C TYR A 425 12.78 2.53 -8.06
N LEU A 426 12.13 2.18 -6.96
CA LEU A 426 11.29 0.99 -6.86
C LEU A 426 9.82 1.39 -6.68
N ASP A 427 8.98 1.01 -7.63
CA ASP A 427 7.53 1.24 -7.53
C ASP A 427 6.72 0.09 -8.13
N GLY A 428 5.73 -0.39 -7.37
CA GLY A 428 4.88 -1.51 -7.73
C GLY A 428 3.78 -1.23 -8.76
N ALA A 429 3.84 -0.14 -9.53
CA ALA A 429 2.87 0.19 -10.58
C ALA A 429 2.63 -0.97 -11.56
N HIS A 430 1.36 -1.18 -11.92
CA HIS A 430 0.91 -2.33 -12.73
C HIS A 430 -0.44 -2.11 -13.44
N SER A 431 -0.96 -0.87 -13.44
CA SER A 431 -2.06 -0.39 -14.27
C SER A 431 -1.63 0.84 -15.06
N PRO A 432 -2.29 1.17 -16.18
CA PRO A 432 -1.95 2.36 -17.00
C PRO A 432 -1.84 3.65 -16.17
N GLU A 433 -2.79 3.90 -15.28
CA GLU A 433 -2.83 5.10 -14.43
C GLU A 433 -1.69 5.11 -13.43
N SER A 434 -1.37 3.95 -12.83
CA SER A 434 -0.23 3.86 -11.92
C SER A 434 1.12 4.00 -12.64
N MET A 435 1.21 3.64 -13.93
CA MET A 435 2.42 3.86 -14.73
C MET A 435 2.66 5.35 -14.96
N ASP A 436 1.60 6.13 -15.23
CA ASP A 436 1.67 7.58 -15.40
C ASP A 436 2.17 8.24 -14.09
N VAL A 437 1.62 7.83 -12.94
CA VAL A 437 2.03 8.32 -11.62
C VAL A 437 3.47 7.92 -11.26
N CYS A 438 3.85 6.66 -11.52
CA CYS A 438 5.19 6.14 -11.29
C CYS A 438 6.23 6.90 -12.14
N ALA A 439 5.96 7.09 -13.44
CA ALA A 439 6.81 7.86 -14.33
C ALA A 439 7.00 9.29 -13.85
N LYS A 440 5.91 9.98 -13.49
CA LYS A 440 5.98 11.35 -12.99
C LYS A 440 6.86 11.45 -11.75
N TRP A 441 6.65 10.59 -10.76
CA TRP A 441 7.48 10.53 -9.56
C TRP A 441 8.96 10.28 -9.91
N PHE A 442 9.25 9.26 -10.72
CA PHE A 442 10.61 8.91 -11.12
C PHE A 442 11.32 10.09 -11.80
N CYS A 443 10.62 10.83 -12.66
CA CYS A 443 11.18 11.99 -13.36
C CYS A 443 11.47 13.17 -12.42
N LEU A 444 10.65 13.39 -11.41
CA LEU A 444 10.89 14.43 -10.41
C LEU A 444 12.06 14.04 -9.50
N ALA A 445 12.02 12.82 -8.96
CA ALA A 445 13.04 12.32 -8.06
C ALA A 445 14.44 12.29 -8.71
N THR A 446 14.55 11.85 -9.96
CA THR A 446 15.83 11.85 -10.68
C THR A 446 16.38 13.23 -10.98
N LYS A 447 15.53 14.26 -11.09
CA LYS A 447 15.94 15.67 -11.25
C LYS A 447 16.35 16.32 -9.93
N GLU A 448 15.67 16.01 -8.85
CA GLU A 448 16.04 16.50 -7.51
C GLU A 448 17.36 15.91 -7.02
N ASP A 449 17.65 14.67 -7.42
CA ASP A 449 18.94 13.99 -7.21
C ASP A 449 20.13 14.72 -7.90
N HIS A 450 19.86 15.69 -8.79
CA HIS A 450 20.84 16.61 -9.38
C HIS A 450 21.07 17.90 -8.60
N ASN A 451 20.25 18.20 -7.58
CA ASN A 451 20.40 19.40 -6.75
C ASN A 451 21.26 19.11 -5.51
N PRO A 452 22.49 19.64 -5.41
CA PRO A 452 23.42 19.33 -4.32
C PRO A 452 22.98 19.86 -2.94
N SER A 453 21.92 20.68 -2.87
CA SER A 453 21.38 21.23 -1.61
C SER A 453 20.57 20.23 -0.78
N TYR A 454 20.00 19.17 -1.37
CA TYR A 454 19.22 18.15 -0.64
C TYR A 454 20.07 16.98 -0.13
N ASN A 455 21.25 16.73 -0.71
CA ASN A 455 22.18 15.71 -0.21
C ASN A 455 22.79 16.04 1.16
N GLN A 456 22.55 17.25 1.69
CA GLN A 456 22.99 17.64 3.03
C GLN A 456 22.04 17.11 4.12
N SER A 457 20.72 17.07 3.89
CA SER A 457 19.75 16.60 4.90
C SER A 457 19.78 15.07 5.09
N TYR A 458 20.05 14.30 4.03
CA TYR A 458 20.24 12.84 4.14
C TYR A 458 21.50 12.45 4.92
N ASN A 459 22.55 13.29 4.88
CA ASN A 459 23.80 13.06 5.63
C ASN A 459 23.73 13.58 7.09
N ILE A 460 22.90 14.58 7.39
CA ILE A 460 22.77 15.09 8.76
C ILE A 460 22.08 14.07 9.69
N ALA A 461 21.23 13.19 9.16
CA ALA A 461 20.58 12.12 9.95
C ALA A 461 21.52 10.96 10.34
N LYS A 462 22.72 10.85 9.75
CA LYS A 462 23.76 9.88 10.13
C LYS A 462 25.05 10.62 10.38
N GLY A 463 25.27 11.01 11.64
CA GLY A 463 26.39 11.84 12.10
C GLY A 463 27.77 11.42 11.58
N SER A 464 28.14 11.92 10.40
CA SER A 464 29.45 11.77 9.79
C SER A 464 29.96 13.16 9.42
N HIS A 465 30.73 13.74 10.32
CA HIS A 465 31.58 14.89 10.03
C HIS A 465 32.87 14.37 9.41
N GLU A 466 32.99 14.43 8.08
CA GLU A 466 34.30 14.44 7.43
C GLU A 466 34.42 15.66 6.52
N SER A 467 35.32 16.56 6.93
CA SER A 467 35.75 17.73 6.17
C SER A 467 36.79 17.31 5.13
N GLY A 468 36.36 17.05 3.90
CA GLY A 468 37.22 16.86 2.74
C GLY A 468 36.83 17.81 1.62
N ASN A 469 37.67 18.81 1.34
CA ASN A 469 37.54 19.69 0.19
C ASN A 469 37.95 18.94 -1.10
N SER A 470 37.01 18.20 -1.70
CA SER A 470 37.04 17.85 -3.12
C SER A 470 35.67 18.19 -3.71
N ALA A 471 35.65 19.00 -4.78
CA ALA A 471 34.40 19.26 -5.49
C ALA A 471 33.85 17.92 -6.03
N PRO A 472 32.56 17.60 -5.85
CA PRO A 472 32.02 16.33 -6.32
C PRO A 472 32.23 16.22 -7.83
N LEU A 473 32.80 15.11 -8.29
CA LEU A 473 32.88 14.81 -9.71
C LEU A 473 31.44 14.73 -10.25
N VAL A 474 31.03 15.66 -11.12
CA VAL A 474 29.68 15.68 -11.69
C VAL A 474 29.55 14.49 -12.66
N LYS A 475 28.97 13.39 -12.18
CA LYS A 475 28.73 12.18 -12.99
C LYS A 475 27.50 12.37 -13.86
N ASN A 476 27.56 11.89 -15.09
CA ASN A 476 26.42 11.95 -16.00
C ASN A 476 25.38 10.90 -15.58
N PRO A 477 24.12 11.28 -15.33
CA PRO A 477 23.06 10.34 -15.00
C PRO A 477 22.73 9.50 -16.23
N THR A 478 22.37 8.23 -16.02
CA THR A 478 21.86 7.35 -17.06
C THR A 478 20.67 6.58 -16.50
N GLN A 479 19.51 6.79 -17.11
CA GLN A 479 18.29 6.11 -16.71
C GLN A 479 18.19 4.75 -17.40
N ILE A 480 17.96 3.71 -16.59
CA ILE A 480 17.75 2.34 -17.02
C ILE A 480 16.37 1.89 -16.54
N LEU A 481 15.65 1.18 -17.38
CA LEU A 481 14.41 0.52 -16.98
C LEU A 481 14.71 -0.95 -16.65
N LEU A 482 14.26 -1.44 -15.50
CA LEU A 482 14.17 -2.86 -15.16
C LEU A 482 12.69 -3.21 -15.02
N PHE A 483 12.16 -3.97 -15.98
CA PHE A 483 10.73 -4.15 -16.13
C PHE A 483 10.32 -5.61 -16.24
N ASN A 484 9.23 -5.94 -15.55
CA ASN A 484 8.46 -7.15 -15.80
C ASN A 484 7.03 -6.95 -15.30
N CYS A 485 6.04 -7.38 -16.10
CA CYS A 485 4.66 -7.45 -15.67
C CYS A 485 4.15 -8.89 -15.76
N MET A 486 3.09 -9.21 -15.01
CA MET A 486 2.45 -10.51 -15.09
C MET A 486 1.72 -10.67 -16.44
N SER A 487 1.58 -11.91 -16.93
CA SER A 487 0.90 -12.22 -18.21
C SER A 487 -0.60 -11.85 -18.25
N VAL A 488 -1.22 -11.69 -17.09
CA VAL A 488 -2.60 -11.19 -16.92
C VAL A 488 -2.72 -9.67 -17.11
N ARG A 489 -1.60 -8.96 -17.22
CA ARG A 489 -1.56 -7.53 -17.53
C ARG A 489 -1.14 -7.37 -18.98
N ASP A 490 -1.70 -6.36 -19.64
CA ASP A 490 -1.36 -6.05 -21.02
C ASP A 490 -0.16 -5.08 -21.07
N PRO A 491 1.04 -5.54 -21.45
CA PRO A 491 2.21 -4.66 -21.55
C PRO A 491 2.05 -3.59 -22.64
N GLN A 492 1.17 -3.76 -23.63
CA GLN A 492 0.88 -2.75 -24.65
C GLN A 492 0.15 -1.53 -24.08
N LEU A 493 -0.52 -1.68 -22.94
CA LEU A 493 -1.13 -0.55 -22.23
C LEU A 493 -0.16 0.07 -21.21
N LEU A 494 0.80 -0.70 -20.68
CA LEU A 494 1.70 -0.25 -19.61
C LEU A 494 2.95 0.47 -20.14
N LEU A 495 3.70 -0.16 -21.04
CA LEU A 495 5.00 0.37 -21.51
C LEU A 495 4.85 1.71 -22.25
N PRO A 496 3.89 1.89 -23.19
CA PRO A 496 3.73 3.18 -23.87
C PRO A 496 3.34 4.31 -22.92
N ARG A 497 2.50 4.02 -21.91
CA ARG A 497 2.11 5.00 -20.89
C ARG A 497 3.33 5.46 -20.09
N LEU A 498 4.10 4.50 -19.56
CA LEU A 498 5.32 4.77 -18.83
C LEU A 498 6.32 5.60 -19.66
N MET A 499 6.59 5.18 -20.90
CA MET A 499 7.53 5.86 -21.79
C MET A 499 7.07 7.28 -22.14
N ASN A 500 5.81 7.46 -22.56
CA ASN A 500 5.27 8.77 -22.90
C ASN A 500 5.29 9.73 -21.70
N ALA A 501 4.92 9.23 -20.51
CA ALA A 501 4.97 10.00 -19.28
C ALA A 501 6.41 10.41 -18.93
N CYS A 502 7.40 9.52 -19.04
CA CYS A 502 8.80 9.87 -18.83
C CYS A 502 9.32 10.88 -19.86
N THR A 503 9.08 10.63 -21.15
CA THR A 503 9.51 11.51 -22.26
C THR A 503 8.90 12.91 -22.14
N SER A 504 7.62 13.02 -21.79
CA SER A 504 6.97 14.33 -21.57
C SER A 504 7.57 15.12 -20.40
N HIS A 505 8.23 14.44 -19.46
CA HIS A 505 8.96 15.06 -18.36
C HIS A 505 10.48 15.12 -18.62
N GLY A 506 10.94 14.84 -19.84
CA GLY A 506 12.34 14.97 -20.26
C GLY A 506 13.28 13.87 -19.77
N VAL A 507 12.75 12.71 -19.38
CA VAL A 507 13.54 11.54 -19.01
C VAL A 507 13.45 10.48 -20.10
N HIS A 508 14.59 10.01 -20.58
CA HIS A 508 14.70 8.97 -21.60
C HIS A 508 15.51 7.80 -21.08
N PHE A 509 14.97 6.58 -21.21
CA PHE A 509 15.69 5.38 -20.84
C PHE A 509 16.76 5.06 -21.89
N LYS A 510 18.01 4.93 -21.45
CA LYS A 510 19.10 4.49 -22.32
C LYS A 510 18.97 3.02 -22.71
N LYS A 511 18.43 2.20 -21.79
CA LYS A 511 18.29 0.75 -21.97
C LYS A 511 17.17 0.20 -21.10
N ALA A 512 16.47 -0.83 -21.58
CA ALA A 512 15.52 -1.61 -20.79
C ALA A 512 16.02 -3.04 -20.56
N LEU A 513 15.88 -3.53 -19.33
CA LEU A 513 16.26 -4.85 -18.89
C LEU A 513 14.99 -5.65 -18.57
N PHE A 514 14.85 -6.82 -19.17
CA PHE A 514 13.72 -7.72 -18.96
C PHE A 514 14.18 -9.00 -18.27
N VAL A 515 13.52 -9.34 -17.16
CA VAL A 515 13.87 -10.49 -16.31
C VAL A 515 12.64 -11.34 -16.01
N PRO A 516 12.79 -12.66 -15.85
CA PRO A 516 11.72 -13.52 -15.35
C PRO A 516 11.44 -13.25 -13.87
N ASN A 517 10.23 -13.59 -13.41
CA ASN A 517 9.88 -13.52 -11.99
C ASN A 517 10.62 -14.62 -11.22
N THR A 518 11.12 -14.30 -10.02
CA THR A 518 11.63 -15.32 -9.08
C THR A 518 10.51 -15.79 -8.16
N SER A 519 9.68 -14.86 -7.69
CA SER A 519 8.47 -15.15 -6.90
C SER A 519 7.27 -15.53 -7.77
N VAL A 520 6.45 -16.48 -7.29
CA VAL A 520 5.25 -16.99 -8.00
C VAL A 520 3.99 -16.88 -7.12
N TYR A 521 2.82 -16.70 -7.73
CA TYR A 521 1.57 -16.41 -7.01
C TYR A 521 0.98 -17.60 -6.22
N TYR A 522 1.43 -18.83 -6.50
CA TYR A 522 0.92 -20.06 -5.89
C TYR A 522 1.81 -20.57 -4.75
N LYS A 523 2.87 -19.83 -4.40
CA LYS A 523 3.79 -20.19 -3.33
C LYS A 523 4.13 -18.96 -2.51
N VAL A 524 4.02 -19.08 -1.18
CA VAL A 524 4.53 -18.09 -0.24
C VAL A 524 6.00 -18.42 0.03
N GLY A 525 6.88 -17.41 -0.06
CA GLY A 525 8.33 -17.59 0.04
C GLY A 525 9.00 -17.88 -1.32
N THR A 526 10.32 -18.07 -1.30
CA THR A 526 11.10 -18.26 -2.54
C THR A 526 10.83 -19.64 -3.14
N ALA A 527 10.35 -19.67 -4.38
CA ALA A 527 10.64 -20.78 -5.26
C ALA A 527 12.10 -20.61 -5.71
N LEU A 528 13.05 -21.27 -5.05
CA LEU A 528 14.34 -21.51 -5.70
C LEU A 528 14.03 -22.31 -6.97
N PRO A 529 14.37 -21.82 -8.17
CA PRO A 529 14.28 -22.67 -9.34
C PRO A 529 15.14 -23.91 -9.08
N THR A 530 14.58 -25.09 -9.32
CA THR A 530 15.39 -26.32 -9.35
C THR A 530 16.50 -26.11 -10.37
N ALA A 531 17.74 -26.42 -10.00
CA ALA A 531 18.95 -26.12 -10.78
C ALA A 531 18.93 -26.67 -12.23
N ASP A 532 18.00 -27.58 -12.55
CA ASP A 532 17.85 -28.24 -13.85
C ASP A 532 16.64 -27.77 -14.69
N ALA A 533 15.84 -26.79 -14.26
CA ALA A 533 14.72 -26.29 -15.06
C ALA A 533 15.19 -25.23 -16.07
N GLN A 534 15.09 -25.52 -17.37
CA GLN A 534 15.29 -24.53 -18.42
C GLN A 534 14.31 -23.36 -18.23
N VAL A 535 14.84 -22.16 -17.97
CA VAL A 535 14.00 -20.97 -17.77
C VAL A 535 13.35 -20.59 -19.10
N ASP A 536 12.01 -20.62 -19.15
CA ASP A 536 11.26 -20.10 -20.29
C ASP A 536 11.31 -18.56 -20.30
N LEU A 537 11.91 -18.00 -21.36
CA LEU A 537 12.07 -16.57 -21.55
C LEU A 537 11.12 -16.01 -22.63
N SER A 538 10.17 -16.81 -23.11
CA SER A 538 9.21 -16.41 -24.15
C SER A 538 8.48 -15.11 -23.80
N TRP A 539 8.09 -14.94 -22.54
CA TRP A 539 7.46 -13.72 -22.04
C TRP A 539 8.41 -12.52 -22.07
N GLN A 540 9.63 -12.67 -21.57
CA GLN A 540 10.64 -11.59 -21.57
C GLN A 540 11.01 -11.17 -22.99
N ILE A 541 11.10 -12.12 -23.93
CA ILE A 541 11.33 -11.84 -25.35
C ILE A 541 10.14 -11.07 -25.96
N THR A 542 8.91 -11.39 -25.54
CA THR A 542 7.71 -10.65 -25.97
C THR A 542 7.75 -9.20 -25.49
N LEU A 543 8.10 -8.98 -24.21
CA LEU A 543 8.29 -7.63 -23.66
C LEU A 543 9.39 -6.86 -24.39
N GLN A 544 10.51 -7.52 -24.68
CA GLN A 544 11.63 -6.95 -25.44
C GLN A 544 11.20 -6.47 -26.83
N ARG A 545 10.52 -7.32 -27.61
CA ARG A 545 10.04 -6.96 -28.95
C ARG A 545 9.08 -5.78 -28.93
N LEU A 546 8.19 -5.75 -27.93
CA LEU A 546 7.27 -4.63 -27.75
C LEU A 546 8.06 -3.33 -27.48
N TRP A 547 9.02 -3.36 -26.55
CA TRP A 547 9.90 -2.22 -26.27
C TRP A 547 10.65 -1.72 -27.50
N GLU A 548 11.27 -2.62 -28.25
CA GLU A 548 12.03 -2.27 -29.44
C GLU A 548 11.14 -1.63 -30.52
N SER A 549 9.91 -2.12 -30.69
CA SER A 549 8.96 -1.52 -31.63
C SER A 549 8.54 -0.10 -31.23
N LEU A 550 8.43 0.19 -29.93
CA LEU A 550 8.14 1.53 -29.41
C LEU A 550 9.29 2.50 -29.66
N ILE A 551 10.54 2.07 -29.41
CA ILE A 551 11.75 2.90 -29.66
C ILE A 551 11.93 3.22 -31.15
N VAL A 552 11.67 2.26 -32.05
CA VAL A 552 11.72 2.51 -33.50
C VAL A 552 10.59 3.45 -33.93
N GLY A 553 9.39 3.31 -33.35
CA GLY A 553 8.27 4.22 -33.58
C GLY A 553 8.53 5.67 -33.14
N GLU A 554 9.31 5.89 -32.08
CA GLU A 554 9.77 7.23 -31.68
C GLU A 554 10.77 7.83 -32.67
N LYS A 555 11.72 7.02 -33.19
CA LYS A 555 12.71 7.46 -34.19
C LYS A 555 12.11 7.67 -35.59
N GLY A 556 11.00 7.02 -35.90
CA GLY A 556 10.29 7.11 -37.19
C GLY A 556 9.46 8.38 -37.43
N ARG A 557 9.53 9.40 -36.56
CA ARG A 557 8.89 10.72 -36.76
C ARG A 557 9.76 11.74 -37.50
N ASP A 558 10.91 11.33 -38.03
CA ASP A 558 11.67 12.08 -39.03
C ASP A 558 11.61 11.35 -40.39
N PRO A 559 11.04 11.97 -41.44
CA PRO A 559 10.86 11.31 -42.73
C PRO A 559 12.14 11.46 -43.55
N LYS A 560 13.19 10.68 -43.24
CA LYS A 560 14.31 10.35 -44.16
C LYS A 560 15.35 9.45 -43.50
N SER A 561 15.23 8.14 -43.71
CA SER A 561 16.30 7.21 -44.15
C SER A 561 15.94 5.77 -43.76
N THR A 562 15.31 5.02 -44.66
CA THR A 562 15.88 3.93 -45.48
C THR A 562 16.02 2.59 -44.75
N GLU A 563 15.43 1.57 -45.37
CA GLU A 563 15.50 0.14 -45.08
C GLU A 563 16.90 -0.34 -44.70
N LEU A 564 17.00 -1.17 -43.65
CA LEU A 564 18.18 -1.98 -43.38
C LEU A 564 17.75 -3.40 -43.02
N THR A 565 18.05 -4.29 -43.96
CA THR A 565 18.00 -5.74 -43.91
C THR A 565 18.90 -6.29 -42.81
N CYS A 566 18.38 -7.25 -42.03
CA CYS A 566 19.12 -7.97 -41.01
C CYS A 566 20.12 -8.95 -41.65
N GLU A 567 21.42 -8.65 -41.58
CA GLU A 567 22.47 -9.65 -41.74
C GLU A 567 22.93 -10.14 -40.37
N ALA A 568 22.82 -11.44 -40.15
CA ALA A 568 23.29 -12.13 -38.97
C ALA A 568 24.83 -12.22 -38.97
N GLY A 569 25.47 -11.35 -38.18
CA GLY A 569 26.89 -11.44 -37.88
C GLY A 569 27.14 -12.18 -36.57
N ASN A 570 27.71 -13.38 -36.67
CA ASN A 570 28.26 -14.15 -35.55
C ASN A 570 29.41 -13.41 -34.84
N ASN A 571 29.38 -13.40 -33.51
CA ASN A 571 30.49 -13.77 -32.58
C ASN A 571 30.41 -12.98 -31.27
N ASP A 572 29.77 -13.59 -30.27
CA ASP A 572 30.37 -13.89 -28.94
C ASP A 572 29.26 -14.43 -28.03
N ALA A 573 29.07 -15.75 -28.14
CA ALA A 573 28.13 -16.51 -27.34
C ALA A 573 28.70 -16.76 -25.94
N GLU A 574 28.57 -15.78 -25.03
CA GLU A 574 28.39 -16.10 -23.62
C GLU A 574 26.90 -16.37 -23.37
N LYS A 575 26.62 -17.58 -22.88
CA LYS A 575 25.31 -18.23 -22.78
C LYS A 575 24.22 -17.33 -22.17
N GLY A 576 23.14 -17.12 -22.94
CA GLY A 576 21.79 -16.86 -22.40
C GLY A 576 21.20 -15.45 -22.57
N CYS A 577 21.83 -14.55 -23.32
CA CYS A 577 21.42 -13.15 -23.37
C CYS A 577 21.02 -12.69 -24.79
N HIS A 578 19.75 -12.35 -25.01
CA HIS A 578 19.31 -11.63 -26.20
C HIS A 578 19.54 -10.13 -25.98
N ASN A 579 20.67 -9.62 -26.46
CA ASN A 579 21.12 -8.24 -26.24
C ASN A 579 20.96 -7.38 -27.50
N SER A 580 20.34 -6.22 -27.38
CA SER A 580 20.31 -5.16 -28.40
C SER A 580 20.83 -3.85 -27.84
N GLU A 581 20.99 -2.82 -28.67
CA GLU A 581 21.48 -1.50 -28.21
C GLU A 581 20.57 -0.92 -27.11
N SER A 582 19.25 -1.00 -27.32
CA SER A 582 18.23 -0.39 -26.44
C SER A 582 17.63 -1.35 -25.40
N SER A 583 17.93 -2.66 -25.45
CA SER A 583 17.35 -3.61 -24.49
C SER A 583 18.18 -4.87 -24.24
N THR A 584 17.88 -5.59 -23.16
CA THR A 584 18.50 -6.88 -22.83
C THR A 584 17.53 -7.79 -22.08
N VAL A 585 17.48 -9.07 -22.47
CA VAL A 585 16.83 -10.13 -21.69
C VAL A 585 17.88 -10.88 -20.86
N PHE A 586 17.65 -10.99 -19.55
CA PHE A 586 18.47 -11.81 -18.65
C PHE A 586 17.71 -13.06 -18.22
N THR A 587 18.45 -14.15 -17.98
CA THR A 587 17.85 -15.42 -17.52
C THR A 587 17.40 -15.37 -16.06
N SER A 588 17.87 -14.39 -15.29
CA SER A 588 17.48 -14.19 -13.88
C SER A 588 17.74 -12.76 -13.41
N LEU A 589 17.01 -12.34 -12.37
CA LEU A 589 17.20 -11.02 -11.75
C LEU A 589 18.58 -10.82 -11.10
N PRO A 590 19.18 -11.80 -10.39
CA PRO A 590 20.55 -11.67 -9.88
C PRO A 590 21.59 -11.37 -10.98
N GLN A 591 21.43 -11.95 -12.18
CA GLN A 591 22.32 -11.65 -13.31
C GLN A 591 22.18 -10.20 -13.78
N ALA A 592 20.96 -9.68 -13.88
CA ALA A 592 20.71 -8.29 -14.26
C ALA A 592 21.32 -7.30 -13.25
N ILE A 593 21.14 -7.54 -11.95
CA ILE A 593 21.72 -6.70 -10.89
C ILE A 593 23.25 -6.78 -10.90
N ASN A 594 23.84 -7.97 -11.06
CA ASN A 594 25.30 -8.10 -11.19
C ASN A 594 25.84 -7.39 -12.43
N TRP A 595 25.11 -7.43 -13.55
CA TRP A 595 25.46 -6.68 -14.75
C TRP A 595 25.44 -5.16 -14.50
N LEU A 596 24.44 -4.64 -13.79
CA LEU A 596 24.38 -3.23 -13.38
C LEU A 596 25.57 -2.84 -12.50
N ARG A 597 25.86 -3.64 -11.46
CA ARG A 597 27.02 -3.42 -10.56
C ARG A 597 28.35 -3.43 -11.33
N ASN A 598 28.52 -4.37 -12.26
CA ASN A 598 29.70 -4.43 -13.11
C ASN A 598 29.79 -3.26 -14.10
N SER A 599 28.66 -2.76 -14.59
CA SER A 599 28.60 -1.61 -15.50
C SER A 599 29.02 -0.31 -14.81
N VAL A 600 28.66 -0.15 -13.54
CA VAL A 600 29.10 0.96 -12.68
C VAL A 600 30.61 0.89 -12.47
N ARG A 601 31.16 -0.29 -12.09
CA ARG A 601 32.61 -0.49 -11.92
C ARG A 601 33.41 -0.15 -13.18
N LYS A 602 32.87 -0.43 -14.37
CA LYS A 602 33.51 -0.13 -15.66
C LYS A 602 33.37 1.34 -16.09
N ASN A 603 32.36 2.07 -15.61
CA ASN A 603 32.05 3.43 -16.05
C ASN A 603 31.96 4.39 -14.86
N GLN A 604 33.10 4.72 -14.25
CA GLN A 604 33.17 5.56 -13.06
C GLN A 604 32.65 7.01 -13.27
N SER A 605 32.51 7.46 -14.52
CA SER A 605 31.95 8.78 -14.87
C SER A 605 30.42 8.82 -14.99
N VAL A 606 29.75 7.67 -14.85
CA VAL A 606 28.30 7.53 -15.06
C VAL A 606 27.61 7.12 -13.76
N ARG A 607 26.51 7.80 -13.46
CA ARG A 607 25.59 7.43 -12.37
C ARG A 607 24.39 6.70 -12.95
N PHE A 608 24.13 5.48 -12.50
CA PHE A 608 23.00 4.67 -12.97
C PHE A 608 21.79 4.88 -12.07
N GLN A 609 20.68 5.34 -12.67
CA GLN A 609 19.38 5.48 -12.02
C GLN A 609 18.43 4.44 -12.62
N VAL A 610 18.09 3.41 -11.85
CA VAL A 610 17.36 2.23 -12.36
C VAL A 610 15.92 2.25 -11.86
N LEU A 611 14.96 2.47 -12.75
CA LEU A 611 13.53 2.31 -12.42
C LEU A 611 13.17 0.82 -12.44
N VAL A 612 12.70 0.30 -11.31
CA VAL A 612 12.19 -1.06 -11.14
C VAL A 612 10.67 -0.99 -10.99
N THR A 613 9.93 -1.44 -12.00
CA THR A 613 8.45 -1.34 -12.03
C THR A 613 7.80 -2.43 -12.90
N GLY A 614 6.46 -2.44 -12.98
CA GLY A 614 5.69 -3.41 -13.76
C GLY A 614 4.99 -4.47 -12.90
N SER A 615 5.55 -4.78 -11.73
CA SER A 615 4.93 -5.68 -10.77
C SER A 615 5.53 -5.54 -9.36
N LEU A 616 4.69 -5.79 -8.36
CA LEU A 616 5.13 -5.93 -6.96
C LEU A 616 6.14 -7.08 -6.76
N HIS A 617 5.99 -8.18 -7.51
CA HIS A 617 6.91 -9.32 -7.43
C HIS A 617 8.34 -8.93 -7.83
N LEU A 618 8.50 -8.25 -8.97
CA LEU A 618 9.81 -7.77 -9.41
C LEU A 618 10.43 -6.81 -8.39
N VAL A 619 9.62 -5.87 -7.87
CA VAL A 619 10.09 -4.89 -6.87
C VAL A 619 10.58 -5.59 -5.60
N GLY A 620 9.85 -6.59 -5.11
CA GLY A 620 10.23 -7.32 -3.90
C GLY A 620 11.45 -8.20 -4.09
N ASP A 621 11.52 -8.92 -5.22
CA ASP A 621 12.69 -9.73 -5.57
C ASP A 621 13.94 -8.85 -5.74
N ALA A 622 13.81 -7.65 -6.34
CA ALA A 622 14.91 -6.70 -6.47
C ALA A 622 15.34 -6.16 -5.10
N LEU A 623 14.38 -5.71 -4.28
CA LEU A 623 14.67 -5.17 -2.95
C LEU A 623 15.38 -6.19 -2.06
N ARG A 624 14.99 -7.47 -2.12
CA ARG A 624 15.65 -8.57 -1.41
C ARG A 624 17.12 -8.73 -1.82
N LEU A 625 17.46 -8.48 -3.08
CA LEU A 625 18.85 -8.59 -3.59
C LEU A 625 19.69 -7.34 -3.34
N ILE A 626 19.04 -6.17 -3.24
CA ILE A 626 19.70 -4.89 -2.98
C ILE A 626 20.00 -4.70 -1.49
N LYS A 627 19.11 -5.18 -0.60
CA LYS A 627 19.25 -5.06 0.86
C LYS A 627 20.03 -6.18 1.55
N LYS A 628 20.38 -7.26 0.83
CA LYS A 628 21.33 -8.28 1.31
C LYS A 628 22.71 -7.66 1.50
#